data_AF-A0A953UTB5-F1
#
_entry.id   AF-A0A953UTB5-F1
#
_cell.length_a   1.000
_cell.length_b   1.000
_cell.length_c   1.000
_cell.angle_alpha   90.00
_cell.angle_beta   90.00
_cell.angle_gamma   90.00
#
_symmetry.space_group_name_H-M   'P 1'
#
loop_
_entity.id
_entity.type
_entity.pdbx_description
1 polymer ?
#
loop_
_entity_poly.entity_id
_entity_poly.type
_entity_poly.pdbx_seq_one_letter_code
_entity_poly.pdbx_strand_id
1 'polypeptide(L)'
;VDLGPPGDWGPDCVLVVDSLSRLCDAAYDFRLPLAVKGKGGEIDLRAVYGDAQDAIENNLANLTSDEFRTNVIVIAHIVYQETPDGMKGFPQGVGQKLSPKIPQYFPTVVRYFNKGGKRTIKTGSTPLIDLANPKPFDMADSYEIGTGLAEIFEVLRGKGPEVKVKPALRRV
;
A
#
# COMPACT_ATOMS: atom_id res chain seq x y z
N VAL A 1 11.82 -24.16 2.78
CA VAL A 1 10.43 -24.49 3.14
C VAL A 1 9.58 -24.08 1.96
N ASP A 2 8.82 -25.00 1.39
CA ASP A 2 7.78 -24.69 0.42
C ASP A 2 6.49 -24.46 1.22
N LEU A 3 5.86 -23.29 1.04
CA LEU A 3 4.63 -22.92 1.73
C LEU A 3 3.38 -23.31 0.93
N GLY A 4 3.53 -23.88 -0.28
CA GLY A 4 2.42 -24.12 -1.19
C GLY A 4 1.90 -22.82 -1.81
N PRO A 5 0.72 -22.85 -2.48
CA PRO A 5 0.14 -21.67 -3.09
C PRO A 5 -0.41 -20.69 -2.02
N PRO A 6 -0.38 -19.36 -2.30
CA PRO A 6 -0.83 -18.33 -1.33
C PRO A 6 -2.20 -18.54 -0.70
N GLY A 7 -3.17 -19.05 -1.48
CA GLY A 7 -4.54 -19.31 -1.01
C GLY A 7 -4.66 -20.35 0.11
N ASP A 8 -3.59 -21.12 0.34
CA ASP A 8 -3.51 -22.17 1.36
C ASP A 8 -2.68 -21.75 2.60
N TRP A 9 -2.04 -20.57 2.59
CA TRP A 9 -1.15 -20.16 3.68
C TRP A 9 -1.88 -19.83 4.99
N GLY A 10 -3.20 -19.59 4.93
CA GLY A 10 -4.03 -19.32 6.10
C GLY A 10 -3.80 -17.93 6.72
N PRO A 11 -4.54 -17.61 7.80
CA PRO A 11 -4.62 -16.26 8.37
C PRO A 11 -3.39 -15.83 9.20
N ASP A 12 -2.48 -16.75 9.50
CA ASP A 12 -1.27 -16.49 10.29
C ASP A 12 -0.04 -16.20 9.41
N CYS A 13 -0.21 -16.28 8.09
CA CYS A 13 0.80 -15.91 7.11
C CYS A 13 0.48 -14.52 6.52
N VAL A 14 1.53 -13.76 6.21
CA VAL A 14 1.43 -12.45 5.55
C VAL A 14 2.49 -12.37 4.47
N LEU A 15 2.08 -12.08 3.23
CA LEU A 15 3.01 -11.67 2.18
C LEU A 15 3.35 -10.19 2.36
N VAL A 16 4.64 -9.86 2.33
CA VAL A 16 5.11 -8.47 2.35
C VAL A 16 5.84 -8.14 1.04
N VAL A 17 5.36 -7.11 0.35
CA VAL A 17 6.03 -6.51 -0.81
C VAL A 17 6.64 -5.17 -0.38
N ASP A 18 7.94 -5.17 -0.09
CA ASP A 18 8.69 -3.98 0.28
C ASP A 18 9.86 -3.75 -0.70
N SER A 19 9.82 -2.79 -1.63
CA SER A 19 8.74 -1.83 -1.88
C SER A 19 8.17 -1.95 -3.29
N LEU A 20 6.87 -1.67 -3.42
CA LEU A 20 6.19 -1.49 -4.71
C LEU A 20 6.87 -0.42 -5.55
N SER A 21 7.40 0.64 -4.93
CA SER A 21 8.11 1.71 -5.65
C SER A 21 9.32 1.18 -6.42
N ARG A 22 10.13 0.32 -5.80
CA ARG A 22 11.29 -0.31 -6.46
C ARG A 22 10.87 -1.40 -7.43
N LEU A 23 9.76 -2.10 -7.16
CA LEU A 23 9.15 -3.02 -8.11
C LEU A 23 8.68 -2.30 -9.39
N CYS A 24 8.15 -1.08 -9.27
CA CYS A 24 7.76 -0.23 -10.40
C CYS A 24 8.98 0.15 -11.26
N ASP A 25 10.08 0.57 -10.62
CA ASP A 25 11.33 0.89 -11.34
C ASP A 25 11.84 -0.35 -12.10
N ALA A 26 11.87 -1.51 -11.43
CA ALA A 26 12.28 -2.78 -12.03
C ALA A 26 11.37 -3.20 -13.20
N ALA A 27 10.05 -2.98 -13.10
CA ALA A 27 9.12 -3.27 -14.18
C ALA A 27 9.39 -2.39 -15.40
N TYR A 28 9.67 -1.10 -15.22
CA TYR A 28 10.05 -0.22 -16.32
C TYR A 28 11.38 -0.67 -16.96
N ASP A 29 12.40 -0.91 -16.14
CA ASP A 29 13.73 -1.32 -16.62
C ASP A 29 13.69 -2.67 -17.35
N PHE A 30 12.79 -3.57 -16.96
CA PHE A 30 12.57 -4.83 -17.66
C PHE A 30 11.89 -4.64 -19.02
N ARG A 31 10.96 -3.69 -19.14
CA ARG A 31 10.20 -3.44 -20.37
C ARG A 31 10.99 -2.64 -21.40
N LEU A 32 11.84 -1.71 -20.96
CA LEU A 32 12.61 -0.85 -21.85
C LEU A 32 13.45 -1.60 -22.90
N PRO A 33 14.25 -2.63 -22.57
CA PRO A 33 15.02 -3.37 -23.57
C PRO A 33 14.16 -4.27 -24.48
N LEU A 34 12.92 -4.57 -24.09
CA LEU A 34 11.97 -5.35 -24.89
C LEU A 34 11.17 -4.49 -25.89
N ALA A 35 11.30 -3.16 -25.79
CA ALA A 35 10.53 -2.24 -26.60
C ALA A 35 10.87 -2.38 -28.10
N VAL A 36 9.82 -2.46 -28.92
CA VAL A 36 9.96 -2.53 -30.38
C VAL A 36 10.48 -1.20 -30.91
N LYS A 37 11.57 -1.23 -31.67
CA LYS A 37 12.12 -0.05 -32.32
C LYS A 37 11.33 0.29 -33.58
N GLY A 38 11.06 1.59 -33.75
CA GLY A 38 10.49 2.13 -34.98
C GLY A 38 11.45 2.00 -36.17
N LYS A 39 10.97 2.38 -37.36
CA LYS A 39 11.77 2.29 -38.61
C LYS A 39 13.07 3.10 -38.55
N GLY A 40 13.14 4.16 -37.74
CA GLY A 40 14.34 4.97 -37.53
C GLY A 40 15.20 4.53 -36.32
N GLY A 41 14.83 3.43 -35.64
CA GLY A 41 15.55 2.94 -34.45
C GLY A 41 15.11 3.56 -33.12
N GLU A 42 14.19 4.53 -33.16
CA GLU A 42 13.60 5.16 -31.97
C GLU A 42 12.70 4.20 -31.17
N ILE A 43 12.64 4.42 -29.86
CA ILE A 43 11.75 3.69 -28.94
C ILE A 43 10.64 4.65 -28.49
N ASP A 44 9.38 4.24 -28.62
CA ASP A 44 8.27 4.96 -28.00
C ASP A 44 8.24 4.69 -26.49
N LEU A 45 8.83 5.59 -25.71
CA LEU A 45 8.85 5.49 -24.25
C LEU A 45 7.44 5.48 -23.65
N ARG A 46 6.43 6.07 -24.30
CA ARG A 46 5.05 6.07 -23.78
C ARG A 46 4.47 4.67 -23.78
N ALA A 47 4.77 3.88 -24.81
CA ALA A 47 4.39 2.46 -24.86
C ALA A 47 5.09 1.67 -23.75
N VAL A 48 6.39 1.90 -23.52
CA VAL A 48 7.14 1.26 -22.42
C VAL A 48 6.52 1.57 -21.06
N TYR A 49 6.18 2.84 -20.80
CA TYR A 49 5.49 3.24 -19.59
C TYR A 49 4.11 2.58 -19.47
N GLY A 50 3.37 2.42 -20.57
CA GLY A 50 2.08 1.71 -20.59
C GLY A 50 2.24 0.25 -20.20
N ASP A 51 3.11 -0.48 -20.88
CA ASP A 51 3.35 -1.90 -20.64
C ASP A 51 3.84 -2.18 -19.22
N ALA A 52 4.69 -1.31 -18.68
CA ALA A 52 5.17 -1.42 -17.30
C ALA A 52 4.07 -1.10 -16.28
N GLN A 53 3.18 -0.14 -16.56
CA GLN A 53 2.01 0.13 -15.72
C GLN A 53 1.07 -1.08 -15.69
N ASP A 54 0.74 -1.64 -16.86
CA ASP A 54 -0.14 -2.80 -16.97
C ASP A 54 0.45 -4.02 -16.25
N ALA A 55 1.77 -4.21 -16.32
CA ALA A 55 2.44 -5.27 -15.59
C ALA A 55 2.27 -5.12 -14.06
N ILE A 56 2.46 -3.92 -13.50
CA ILE A 56 2.25 -3.68 -12.08
C ILE A 56 0.78 -3.77 -11.69
N GLU A 57 -0.12 -3.23 -12.52
CA GLU A 57 -1.56 -3.29 -12.29
C GLU A 57 -2.05 -4.75 -12.23
N ASN A 58 -1.58 -5.61 -13.13
CA ASN A 58 -1.83 -7.05 -13.08
C ASN A 58 -1.27 -7.72 -11.82
N ASN A 59 -0.09 -7.31 -11.34
CA ASN A 59 0.46 -7.83 -10.08
C ASN A 59 -0.43 -7.44 -8.89
N LEU A 60 -0.86 -6.17 -8.82
CA LEU A 60 -1.76 -5.70 -7.75
C LEU A 60 -3.09 -6.44 -7.79
N ALA A 61 -3.71 -6.57 -8.98
CA ALA A 61 -4.95 -7.33 -9.17
C ALA A 61 -4.82 -8.79 -8.71
N ASN A 62 -3.71 -9.46 -9.05
CA ASN A 62 -3.44 -10.82 -8.61
C ASN A 62 -3.26 -10.93 -7.09
N LEU A 63 -2.49 -10.01 -6.48
CA LEU A 63 -2.27 -10.00 -5.03
C LEU A 63 -3.56 -9.77 -4.24
N THR A 64 -4.54 -9.09 -4.84
CA THR A 64 -5.84 -8.79 -4.23
C THR A 64 -6.98 -9.66 -4.79
N SER A 65 -6.65 -10.72 -5.53
CA SER A 65 -7.62 -11.64 -6.10
C SER A 65 -8.18 -12.62 -5.04
N ASP A 66 -9.35 -13.19 -5.33
CA ASP A 66 -9.97 -14.21 -4.48
C ASP A 66 -9.14 -15.50 -4.44
N GLU A 67 -8.35 -15.79 -5.48
CA GLU A 67 -7.43 -16.92 -5.53
C GLU A 67 -6.21 -16.74 -4.62
N PHE A 68 -5.80 -15.50 -4.35
CA PHE A 68 -4.65 -15.22 -3.48
C PHE A 68 -4.97 -15.47 -2.01
N ARG A 69 -6.18 -15.05 -1.57
CA ARG A 69 -6.83 -15.35 -0.27
C ARG A 69 -5.95 -15.39 0.98
N THR A 70 -4.91 -14.56 1.06
CA THR A 70 -4.03 -14.43 2.21
C THR A 70 -3.80 -12.97 2.57
N ASN A 71 -3.23 -12.71 3.74
CA ASN A 71 -2.93 -11.35 4.15
C ASN A 71 -1.77 -10.80 3.31
N VAL A 72 -1.93 -9.59 2.79
CA VAL A 72 -0.90 -8.91 2.00
C VAL A 72 -0.63 -7.53 2.56
N ILE A 73 0.64 -7.16 2.66
CA ILE A 73 1.10 -5.82 2.94
C ILE A 73 1.95 -5.36 1.76
N VAL A 74 1.57 -4.23 1.15
CA VAL A 74 2.33 -3.59 0.08
C VAL A 74 2.83 -2.24 0.56
N ILE A 75 4.14 -2.02 0.51
CA ILE A 75 4.79 -0.82 0.99
C ILE A 75 5.26 0.02 -0.19
N ALA A 76 4.96 1.31 -0.18
CA ALA A 76 5.36 2.25 -1.22
C ALA A 76 5.74 3.60 -0.64
N HIS A 77 6.66 4.29 -1.31
CA HIS A 77 6.95 5.70 -1.06
C HIS A 77 5.80 6.57 -1.55
N ILE A 78 5.61 7.72 -0.91
CA ILE A 78 4.62 8.70 -1.34
C ILE A 78 5.25 9.64 -2.35
N VAL A 79 4.58 9.85 -3.48
CA VAL A 79 4.86 10.91 -4.45
C VAL A 79 3.73 11.92 -4.43
N TYR A 80 4.08 13.20 -4.54
CA TYR A 80 3.10 14.28 -4.63
C TYR A 80 2.85 14.62 -6.10
N GLN A 81 1.58 14.69 -6.46
CA GLN A 81 1.10 15.02 -7.79
C GLN A 81 0.14 16.20 -7.71
N GLU A 82 0.20 17.07 -8.70
CA GLU A 82 -0.81 18.11 -8.88
C GLU A 82 -2.06 17.49 -9.52
N THR A 83 -3.20 17.67 -8.85
CA THR A 83 -4.52 17.24 -9.32
C THR A 83 -5.41 18.46 -9.50
N PRO A 84 -6.58 18.34 -10.17
CA PRO A 84 -7.53 19.45 -10.27
C PRO A 84 -7.94 20.04 -8.91
N ASP A 85 -7.92 19.23 -7.85
CA ASP A 85 -8.26 19.62 -6.47
C ASP A 85 -7.04 20.12 -5.66
N GLY A 86 -5.88 20.27 -6.31
CA GLY A 86 -4.61 20.67 -5.70
C GLY A 86 -3.62 19.53 -5.53
N MET A 87 -2.58 19.76 -4.72
CA MET A 87 -1.51 18.78 -4.52
C MET A 87 -2.00 17.61 -3.65
N LYS A 88 -1.84 16.38 -4.16
CA LYS A 88 -2.20 15.13 -3.48
C LYS A 88 -1.03 14.16 -3.46
N GLY A 89 -0.91 13.39 -2.38
CA GLY A 89 0.10 12.35 -2.19
C GLY A 89 -0.47 10.98 -2.48
N PHE A 90 0.22 10.21 -3.32
CA PHE A 90 -0.16 8.86 -3.73
C PHE A 90 1.00 7.88 -3.55
N PRO A 91 0.75 6.56 -3.42
CA PRO A 91 1.79 5.55 -3.56
C PRO A 91 2.51 5.70 -4.91
N GLN A 92 3.84 5.63 -4.91
CA GLN A 92 4.64 5.72 -6.14
C GLN A 92 4.39 4.52 -7.04
N GLY A 93 3.76 4.76 -8.21
CA GLY A 93 3.64 3.81 -9.30
C GLY A 93 4.65 4.03 -10.44
N VAL A 94 4.52 3.23 -11.50
CA VAL A 94 5.22 3.46 -12.77
C VAL A 94 4.65 4.71 -13.43
N GLY A 95 5.48 5.75 -13.59
CA GLY A 95 5.02 7.04 -14.08
C GLY A 95 3.96 7.69 -13.16
N GLN A 96 3.19 8.64 -13.69
CA GLN A 96 2.23 9.40 -12.88
C GLN A 96 0.82 8.80 -12.87
N LYS A 97 0.43 8.10 -13.94
CA LYS A 97 -0.95 7.64 -14.17
C LYS A 97 -1.38 6.47 -13.27
N LEU A 98 -0.44 5.61 -12.86
CA LEU A 98 -0.76 4.46 -12.02
C LEU A 98 -0.95 4.84 -10.56
N SER A 99 -0.23 5.83 -10.05
CA SER A 99 -0.22 6.18 -8.62
C SER A 99 -1.62 6.39 -8.01
N PRO A 100 -2.56 7.12 -8.65
CA PRO A 100 -3.91 7.30 -8.11
C PRO A 100 -4.78 6.04 -8.13
N LYS A 101 -4.40 5.02 -8.91
CA LYS A 101 -5.12 3.73 -8.97
C LYS A 101 -4.69 2.77 -7.86
N ILE A 102 -3.44 2.83 -7.41
CA ILE A 102 -2.88 1.86 -6.46
C ILE A 102 -3.73 1.71 -5.19
N PRO A 103 -4.18 2.79 -4.51
CA PRO A 103 -5.00 2.66 -3.30
C PRO A 103 -6.34 1.95 -3.52
N GLN A 104 -6.87 1.94 -4.75
CA GLN A 104 -8.18 1.36 -5.07
C GLN A 104 -8.20 -0.17 -4.95
N TYR A 105 -7.03 -0.81 -4.97
CA TYR A 105 -6.88 -2.26 -4.78
C TYR A 105 -6.98 -2.68 -3.31
N PHE A 106 -6.82 -1.75 -2.36
CA PHE A 106 -6.69 -2.08 -0.95
C PHE A 106 -7.85 -1.53 -0.11
N PRO A 107 -8.57 -2.37 0.66
CA PRO A 107 -9.60 -1.89 1.57
C PRO A 107 -9.01 -1.11 2.76
N THR A 108 -7.73 -1.35 3.08
CA THR A 108 -7.00 -0.69 4.17
C THR A 108 -5.74 -0.04 3.59
N VAL A 109 -5.64 1.29 3.73
CA VAL A 109 -4.47 2.07 3.33
C VAL A 109 -4.07 2.93 4.51
N VAL A 110 -2.86 2.72 5.03
CA VAL A 110 -2.32 3.42 6.20
C VAL A 110 -1.02 4.12 5.85
N ARG A 111 -0.68 5.17 6.60
CA ARG A 111 0.53 5.96 6.36
C ARG A 111 1.51 5.83 7.50
N TYR A 112 2.73 5.41 7.18
CA TYR A 112 3.87 5.61 8.07
C TYR A 112 4.17 7.12 8.21
N PHE A 113 4.30 7.60 9.44
CA PHE A 113 4.55 9.01 9.74
C PHE A 113 5.56 9.15 10.87
N ASN A 114 6.61 9.94 10.64
CA ASN A 114 7.60 10.31 11.66
C ASN A 114 7.42 11.79 12.04
N LYS A 115 7.16 12.04 13.32
CA LYS A 115 7.13 13.40 13.88
C LYS A 115 8.03 13.46 15.10
N GLY A 116 9.10 14.25 15.02
CA GLY A 116 10.04 14.44 16.14
C GLY A 116 10.70 13.16 16.60
N GLY A 117 11.03 12.23 15.68
CA GLY A 117 11.66 10.95 16.01
C GLY A 117 10.68 9.85 16.41
N LYS A 118 9.41 10.19 16.70
CA LYS A 118 8.37 9.21 16.99
C LYS A 118 7.75 8.70 15.68
N ARG A 119 7.89 7.40 15.45
CA ARG A 119 7.39 6.68 14.27
C ARG A 119 6.01 6.09 14.58
N THR A 120 5.03 6.43 13.77
CA THR A 120 3.64 6.02 13.96
C THR A 120 3.02 5.55 12.65
N ILE A 121 1.99 4.73 12.74
CA ILE A 121 1.10 4.38 11.64
C ILE A 121 -0.15 5.24 11.80
N LYS A 122 -0.54 5.98 10.77
CA LYS A 122 -1.75 6.82 10.72
C LYS A 122 -2.81 6.15 9.87
N THR A 123 -4.05 6.21 10.33
CA THR A 123 -5.22 5.55 9.73
C THR A 123 -6.26 6.56 9.22
N GLY A 124 -6.20 7.80 9.69
CA GLY A 124 -7.02 8.91 9.20
C GLY A 124 -6.37 9.69 8.06
N SER A 125 -7.17 10.02 7.05
CA SER A 125 -6.79 10.87 5.91
C SER A 125 -6.35 12.27 6.35
N THR A 126 -5.54 12.92 5.52
CA THR A 126 -5.20 14.34 5.62
C THR A 126 -5.62 15.07 4.34
N PRO A 127 -5.63 16.42 4.30
CA PRO A 127 -5.96 17.14 3.06
C PRO A 127 -5.10 16.70 1.86
N LEU A 128 -3.85 16.33 2.12
CA LEU A 128 -2.89 15.89 1.10
C LEU A 128 -2.95 14.40 0.79
N ILE A 129 -3.35 13.53 1.72
CA ILE A 129 -3.23 12.07 1.56
C ILE A 129 -4.52 11.41 2.01
N ASP A 130 -5.20 10.79 1.05
CA ASP A 130 -6.40 10.02 1.28
C ASP A 130 -6.02 8.58 1.69
N LEU A 131 -6.58 8.13 2.81
CA LEU A 131 -6.39 6.81 3.39
C LEU A 131 -7.72 6.03 3.37
N ALA A 132 -7.64 4.71 3.46
CA ALA A 132 -8.78 3.81 3.47
C ALA A 132 -8.79 3.00 4.76
N ASN A 133 -9.95 2.93 5.40
CA ASN A 133 -10.11 2.21 6.66
C ASN A 133 -11.50 1.55 6.67
N PRO A 134 -11.58 0.20 6.66
CA PRO A 134 -12.86 -0.49 6.60
C PRO A 134 -13.58 -0.53 7.97
N LYS A 135 -12.91 -0.14 9.06
CA LYS A 135 -13.48 -0.07 10.42
C LYS A 135 -13.16 1.28 11.08
N PRO A 136 -13.66 2.40 10.54
CA PRO A 136 -13.28 3.74 10.98
C PRO A 136 -13.67 4.07 12.42
N PHE A 137 -14.69 3.40 12.97
CA PHE A 137 -15.14 3.62 14.35
C PHE A 137 -14.43 2.74 15.38
N ASP A 138 -13.78 1.65 14.95
CA ASP A 138 -13.07 0.72 15.84
C ASP A 138 -11.55 0.95 15.84
N MET A 139 -11.02 1.48 14.73
CA MET A 139 -9.60 1.69 14.55
C MET A 139 -9.17 3.04 15.14
N ALA A 140 -8.08 3.04 15.91
CA ALA A 140 -7.50 4.27 16.45
C ALA A 140 -6.89 5.13 15.34
N ASP A 141 -6.87 6.45 15.53
CA ASP A 141 -6.28 7.43 14.59
C ASP A 141 -4.78 7.20 14.32
N SER A 142 -4.10 6.59 15.29
CA SER A 142 -2.70 6.23 15.14
C SER A 142 -2.25 5.11 16.06
N TYR A 143 -1.29 4.35 15.56
CA TYR A 143 -0.64 3.27 16.27
C TYR A 143 0.87 3.49 16.35
N GLU A 144 1.50 2.93 17.38
CA GLU A 144 2.96 2.89 17.48
C GLU A 144 3.54 1.95 16.42
N ILE A 145 4.72 2.26 15.88
CA ILE A 145 5.29 1.47 14.78
C ILE A 145 5.58 0.01 15.15
N GLY A 146 5.95 -0.26 16.41
CA GLY A 146 6.38 -1.59 16.85
C GLY A 146 5.25 -2.60 17.03
N THR A 147 4.04 -2.14 17.35
CA THR A 147 2.87 -2.99 17.63
C THR A 147 1.69 -2.72 16.71
N GLY A 148 1.69 -1.59 16.01
CA GLY A 148 0.51 -1.07 15.34
C GLY A 148 -0.05 -1.94 14.23
N LEU A 149 0.79 -2.67 13.49
CA LEU A 149 0.28 -3.63 12.50
C LEU A 149 -0.51 -4.75 13.18
N ALA A 150 -0.01 -5.32 14.27
CA ALA A 150 -0.70 -6.38 15.00
C ALA A 150 -2.07 -5.88 15.52
N GLU A 151 -2.11 -4.69 16.11
CA GLU A 151 -3.34 -4.06 16.62
C GLU A 151 -4.34 -3.78 15.48
N ILE A 152 -3.87 -3.34 14.30
CA ILE A 152 -4.71 -3.18 13.11
C ILE A 152 -5.30 -4.53 12.68
N PHE A 153 -4.50 -5.59 12.60
CA PHE A 153 -4.99 -6.94 12.26
C PHE A 153 -6.01 -7.48 13.28
N GLU A 154 -5.86 -7.16 14.57
CA GLU A 154 -6.83 -7.52 15.60
C GLU A 154 -8.18 -6.85 15.35
N VAL A 155 -8.19 -5.52 15.17
CA VAL A 155 -9.37 -4.74 14.80
C VAL A 155 -10.04 -5.32 13.56
N LEU A 156 -9.28 -5.56 12.49
CA LEU A 156 -9.80 -6.10 11.23
C LEU A 156 -10.42 -7.49 11.41
N ARG A 157 -9.80 -8.37 12.19
CA ARG A 157 -10.33 -9.71 12.52
C ARG A 157 -11.55 -9.70 13.45
N GLY A 158 -11.95 -8.54 13.97
CA GLY A 158 -13.08 -8.42 14.91
C GLY A 158 -12.73 -8.84 16.34
N LYS A 159 -11.44 -9.04 16.63
CA LYS A 159 -10.93 -9.08 18.00
C LYS A 159 -10.67 -7.63 18.37
N GLY A 160 -11.67 -6.94 18.93
CA GLY A 160 -11.51 -5.55 19.34
C GLY A 160 -10.23 -5.38 20.18
N PRO A 161 -9.48 -4.27 20.03
CA PRO A 161 -8.29 -4.06 20.82
C PRO A 161 -8.70 -4.10 22.30
N GLU A 162 -7.93 -4.79 23.14
CA GLU A 162 -8.09 -4.62 24.58
C GLU A 162 -7.90 -3.14 24.88
N VAL A 163 -9.01 -2.45 25.15
CA VAL A 163 -8.99 -1.03 25.51
C VAL A 163 -8.17 -0.93 26.78
N LYS A 164 -6.93 -0.44 26.67
CA LYS A 164 -6.12 -0.07 27.83
C LYS A 164 -6.82 1.10 28.53
N VAL A 165 -7.73 0.79 29.44
CA VAL A 165 -8.41 1.77 30.28
C VAL A 165 -7.33 2.47 31.11
N LYS A 166 -7.10 3.76 30.84
CA LYS A 166 -6.30 4.60 31.76
C LYS A 166 -6.96 4.54 33.14
N PRO A 167 -6.24 4.21 34.22
CA PRO A 167 -6.83 4.22 35.55
C PRO A 167 -7.39 5.62 35.81
N ALA A 168 -8.69 5.68 36.08
CA ALA A 168 -9.35 6.92 36.45
C ALA A 168 -8.65 7.48 37.70
N LEU A 169 -8.12 8.70 37.60
CA LEU A 169 -7.64 9.45 38.75
C LEU A 169 -8.83 9.64 39.68
N ARG A 170 -8.92 8.81 40.73
CA ARG A 170 -9.80 9.08 41.86
C ARG A 170 -9.29 10.36 42.50
N ARG A 171 -10.03 11.46 42.35
CA ARG A 171 -9.86 12.63 43.21
C ARG A 171 -10.22 12.18 44.63
N VAL A 172 -9.26 12.31 45.54
CA VAL A 172 -9.43 12.19 46.99
C VAL A 172 -10.14 13.43 47.49
#